data_AF-A0A3D0Q8K4-F1
#
_entry.id   AF-A0A3D0Q8K4-F1
#
_cell.length_a   1.000
_cell.length_b   1.000
_cell.length_c   1.000
_cell.angle_alpha   90.00
_cell.angle_beta   90.00
_cell.angle_gamma   90.00
#
_symmetry.space_group_name_H-M   'P 1'
#
loop_
_entity.id
_entity.type
_entity.pdbx_description
1 polymer ?
#
loop_
_entity_poly.entity_id
_entity_poly.type
_entity_poly.pdbx_seq_one_letter_code
_entity_poly.pdbx_strand_id
1 'polypeptide(L)'
;IIIVHGGGKEITETATALGIDTKFVDGQRYTDEKTIEVVLMVLAGMINKEIVNLVNTNGGNAVGLCGVDNMLLRARKLLKNGTDLGLVGEIT
;
A
#
# COMPACT_ATOMS: atom_id res chain seq x y z
N ILE A 1 -6.20 20.24 2.11
CA ILE A 1 -5.73 19.39 0.98
C ILE A 1 -5.76 17.96 1.47
N ILE A 2 -6.18 17.00 0.64
CA ILE A 2 -6.06 15.57 0.92
C ILE A 2 -5.11 14.99 -0.11
N ILE A 3 -4.11 14.22 0.35
CA ILE A 3 -3.12 13.56 -0.50
C ILE A 3 -3.38 12.06 -0.44
N VAL A 4 -3.48 11.43 -1.61
CA VAL A 4 -3.52 9.97 -1.76
C VAL A 4 -2.26 9.56 -2.53
N HIS A 5 -1.54 8.56 -2.06
CA HIS A 5 -0.27 8.14 -2.65
C HIS A 5 -0.23 6.64 -2.92
N GLY A 6 0.64 6.26 -3.87
CA GLY A 6 1.05 4.88 -4.12
C GLY A 6 2.46 4.62 -3.59
N GLY A 7 3.13 3.62 -4.17
CA GLY A 7 4.51 3.24 -3.82
C GLY A 7 4.96 1.94 -4.48
N GLY A 8 4.53 1.69 -5.71
CA GLY A 8 4.68 0.38 -6.36
C GLY A 8 6.15 -0.05 -6.52
N LYS A 9 7.04 0.91 -6.77
CA LYS A 9 8.48 0.68 -6.94
C LYS A 9 9.13 0.31 -5.61
N GLU A 10 8.86 1.09 -4.57
CA GLU A 10 9.41 0.93 -3.22
C GLU A 10 8.95 -0.39 -2.58
N ILE A 11 7.72 -0.84 -2.89
CA ILE A 11 7.24 -2.18 -2.50
C ILE A 11 8.10 -3.26 -3.12
N THR A 12 8.38 -3.18 -4.43
CA THR A 12 9.20 -4.18 -5.13
C THR A 12 10.63 -4.19 -4.58
N GLU A 13 11.22 -3.02 -4.35
CA GLU A 13 12.58 -2.89 -3.80
C GLU A 13 12.67 -3.48 -2.39
N THR A 14 11.71 -3.18 -1.53
CA THR A 14 11.65 -3.71 -0.16
C THR A 14 11.40 -5.21 -0.14
N ALA A 15 10.48 -5.71 -0.97
CA ALA A 15 10.24 -7.15 -1.11
C ALA A 15 11.50 -7.90 -1.55
N THR A 16 12.21 -7.35 -2.55
CA THR A 16 13.47 -7.92 -3.04
C THR A 16 14.54 -7.95 -1.95
N ALA A 17 14.69 -6.87 -1.19
CA ALA A 17 15.65 -6.80 -0.07
C ALA A 17 15.33 -7.82 1.04
N LEU A 18 14.06 -8.17 1.22
CA LEU A 18 13.60 -9.18 2.17
C LEU A 18 13.59 -10.62 1.59
N GLY A 19 14.01 -10.80 0.35
CA GLY A 19 13.99 -12.11 -0.33
C GLY A 19 12.58 -12.62 -0.65
N ILE A 20 11.62 -11.71 -0.81
CA ILE A 20 10.22 -12.02 -1.16
C ILE A 20 10.02 -11.75 -2.66
N ASP A 21 9.68 -12.80 -3.41
CA ASP A 21 9.44 -12.71 -4.84
C ASP A 21 8.18 -11.89 -5.15
N THR A 22 8.34 -10.86 -5.98
CA THR A 22 7.21 -10.11 -6.52
C THR A 22 6.63 -10.83 -7.74
N LYS A 23 5.31 -11.08 -7.73
CA LYS A 23 4.58 -11.68 -8.85
C LYS A 23 3.54 -10.71 -9.39
N PHE A 24 3.37 -10.71 -10.71
CA PHE A 24 2.34 -9.92 -11.40
C PHE A 24 1.41 -10.83 -12.21
N VAL A 25 0.12 -10.56 -12.14
CA VAL A 25 -0.96 -11.24 -12.87
C VAL A 25 -1.85 -10.17 -13.48
N ASP A 26 -2.07 -10.22 -14.79
CA ASP A 26 -2.88 -9.23 -15.55
C ASP A 26 -2.51 -7.76 -15.26
N GLY A 27 -1.20 -7.49 -15.19
CA GLY A 27 -0.66 -6.16 -14.93
C GLY A 27 -0.81 -5.66 -13.49
N GLN A 28 -1.32 -6.49 -12.57
CA GLN A 28 -1.42 -6.17 -11.14
C GLN A 28 -0.54 -7.08 -10.30
N ARG A 29 -0.08 -6.56 -9.16
CA ARG A 29 0.69 -7.34 -8.19
C ARG A 29 -0.21 -8.41 -7.57
N TYR A 30 0.17 -9.67 -7.74
CA TYR A 30 -0.41 -10.74 -6.94
C TYR A 30 0.07 -10.56 -5.50
N THR A 31 -0.87 -10.53 -4.56
CA THR A 31 -0.59 -10.15 -3.17
C THR A 31 -1.01 -11.27 -2.24
N ASP A 32 -0.06 -12.08 -1.79
CA ASP A 32 -0.27 -13.06 -0.72
C ASP A 32 -0.04 -12.45 0.67
N GLU A 33 -0.15 -13.27 1.72
CA GLU A 33 0.03 -12.85 3.12
C GLU A 33 1.41 -12.20 3.37
N LYS A 34 2.48 -12.74 2.79
CA LYS A 34 3.82 -12.15 2.95
C LYS A 34 3.93 -10.83 2.18
N THR A 35 3.33 -10.77 1.00
CA THR A 35 3.36 -9.58 0.16
C THR A 35 2.55 -8.44 0.79
N ILE A 36 1.38 -8.72 1.40
CA ILE A 36 0.58 -7.67 2.03
C ILE A 36 1.29 -7.04 3.23
N GLU A 37 2.05 -7.82 4.00
CA GLU A 37 2.87 -7.29 5.10
C GLU A 37 3.90 -6.27 4.56
N VAL A 38 4.60 -6.59 3.47
CA VAL A 38 5.53 -5.65 2.81
C VAL A 38 4.81 -4.42 2.30
N VAL A 39 3.65 -4.59 1.67
CA VAL A 39 2.84 -3.47 1.17
C VAL A 39 2.47 -2.52 2.31
N LEU A 40 2.03 -3.04 3.46
CA LEU A 40 1.67 -2.23 4.63
C LEU A 40 2.90 -1.53 5.23
N MET A 41 4.02 -2.24 5.40
CA MET A 41 5.27 -1.65 5.89
C MET A 41 5.73 -0.47 5.02
N VAL A 42 5.66 -0.62 3.70
CA VAL A 42 6.12 0.41 2.77
C VAL A 42 5.13 1.56 2.65
N LEU A 43 3.84 1.27 2.40
CA LEU A 43 2.86 2.32 2.13
C LEU A 43 2.45 3.04 3.40
N ALA A 44 2.03 2.33 4.46
CA ALA A 44 1.53 2.96 5.68
C ALA A 44 2.66 3.40 6.63
N GLY A 45 3.81 2.72 6.58
CA GLY A 45 5.00 3.06 7.34
C GLY A 45 5.88 4.04 6.59
N MET A 46 6.72 3.55 5.68
CA MET A 46 7.81 4.33 5.10
C MET A 46 7.35 5.56 4.31
N ILE A 47 6.61 5.37 3.22
CA ILE A 47 6.24 6.46 2.29
C ILE A 47 5.27 7.44 2.95
N ASN A 48 4.26 6.93 3.68
CA ASN A 48 3.30 7.77 4.37
C ASN A 48 3.99 8.73 5.36
N LYS A 49 4.96 8.23 6.15
CA LYS A 49 5.67 9.07 7.12
C LYS A 49 6.70 9.98 6.47
N GLU A 50 7.29 9.60 5.34
CA GLU A 50 8.13 10.50 4.54
C GLU A 50 7.32 11.71 4.04
N ILE A 51 6.15 11.48 3.45
CA ILE A 51 5.27 12.56 2.97
C ILE A 51 4.84 13.46 4.13
N VAL A 52 4.41 12.89 5.25
CA VAL A 52 4.03 13.66 6.46
C VAL A 52 5.20 14.52 6.93
N ASN A 53 6.41 13.95 7.02
CA ASN A 53 7.59 14.67 7.45
C ASN A 53 7.94 15.82 6.48
N LEU A 54 7.85 15.59 5.17
CA LEU A 54 8.09 16.62 4.16
C LEU A 54 7.10 17.78 4.30
N VAL A 55 5.81 17.50 4.49
CA VAL A 55 4.82 18.56 4.70
C VAL A 55 5.11 19.34 5.98
N ASN A 56 5.40 18.63 7.08
CA ASN A 56 5.66 19.26 8.39
C ASN A 56 6.92 20.13 8.37
N THR A 57 8.00 19.64 7.76
CA THR A 57 9.27 20.38 7.66
C THR A 57 9.19 21.60 6.74
N ASN A 58 8.19 21.67 5.87
CA ASN A 58 7.90 22.83 5.01
C ASN A 58 6.81 23.75 5.60
N GLY A 59 6.54 23.67 6.91
CA GLY A 59 5.63 24.57 7.62
C GLY A 59 4.15 24.19 7.55
N GLY A 60 3.83 23.03 6.98
CA GLY A 60 2.49 22.44 7.05
C GLY A 60 2.25 21.68 8.36
N ASN A 61 1.02 21.18 8.54
CA ASN A 61 0.66 20.26 9.61
C ASN A 61 -0.07 19.06 9.00
N ALA A 62 0.60 17.92 8.93
CA ALA A 62 0.11 16.70 8.31
C ALA A 62 -0.04 15.57 9.33
N VAL A 63 -1.10 14.77 9.13
CA VAL A 63 -1.33 13.50 9.79
C VAL A 63 -1.44 12.43 8.71
N GLY A 64 -0.66 11.37 8.85
CA GLY A 64 -0.66 10.25 7.91
C GLY A 64 -1.53 9.12 8.42
N LEU A 65 -2.52 8.73 7.62
CA LEU A 65 -3.48 7.66 7.90
C LEU A 65 -3.43 6.59 6.80
N CYS A 66 -3.94 5.41 7.11
CA CYS A 66 -4.22 4.31 6.21
C CYS A 66 -5.62 3.72 6.50
N GLY A 67 -6.06 2.74 5.70
CA GLY A 67 -7.43 2.25 5.75
C GLY A 67 -7.88 1.68 7.11
N VAL A 68 -6.95 1.15 7.90
CA VAL A 68 -7.27 0.57 9.22
C VAL A 68 -7.49 1.60 10.32
N ASP A 69 -7.01 2.84 10.13
CA ASP A 69 -7.14 3.89 11.13
C ASP A 69 -8.60 4.27 11.30
N ASN A 70 -9.20 3.82 12.41
CA ASN A 70 -10.63 3.97 12.69
C ASN A 70 -11.55 3.46 11.56
N MET A 71 -11.15 2.37 10.88
CA MET A 71 -11.88 1.82 9.73
C MET A 71 -12.13 2.86 8.62
N LEU A 72 -11.18 3.79 8.41
CA LEU A 72 -11.28 4.85 7.40
C LEU A 72 -11.66 4.32 6.03
N LEU A 73 -11.14 3.15 5.65
CA LEU A 73 -11.51 2.45 4.42
C LEU A 73 -11.92 1.01 4.73
N ARG A 74 -13.04 0.59 4.15
CA ARG A 74 -13.45 -0.80 4.10
C ARG A 74 -13.29 -1.31 2.68
N ALA A 75 -12.87 -2.56 2.56
CA ALA A 75 -12.70 -3.19 1.27
C ALA A 75 -13.21 -4.63 1.33
N ARG A 76 -13.61 -5.13 0.16
CA ARG A 76 -13.89 -6.55 -0.05
C ARG A 76 -12.92 -7.12 -1.07
N LYS A 77 -12.63 -8.42 -0.97
CA LYS A 77 -11.73 -9.11 -1.91
C LYS A 77 -12.27 -8.97 -3.35
N LEU A 78 -11.38 -8.63 -4.27
CA LEU A 78 -11.69 -8.44 -5.68
C LEU A 78 -11.29 -9.67 -6.49
N LEU A 79 -12.23 -10.20 -7.29
CA LEU A 79 -11.93 -11.13 -8.37
C LEU A 79 -11.96 -10.35 -9.69
N LYS A 80 -10.80 -10.10 -10.28
CA LYS A 80 -10.72 -9.31 -11.52
C LYS A 80 -10.90 -10.21 -12.72
N ASN A 81 -12.03 -10.09 -13.43
CA ASN A 81 -12.36 -10.91 -14.60
C ASN A 81 -12.27 -12.43 -14.32
N GLY A 82 -12.60 -12.86 -13.10
CA GLY A 82 -12.47 -14.25 -12.66
C GLY A 82 -11.08 -14.65 -12.14
N THR A 83 -10.08 -13.77 -12.25
CA THR A 83 -8.73 -13.98 -11.72
C THR A 83 -8.66 -13.59 -10.24
N ASP A 84 -8.17 -14.50 -9.40
CA ASP A 84 -7.82 -14.23 -8.01
C ASP A 84 -6.43 -13.60 -7.92
N LEU A 85 -6.36 -12.35 -7.47
CA LEU A 85 -5.11 -11.60 -7.30
C LEU A 85 -4.55 -11.69 -5.87
N GLY A 86 -5.12 -12.57 -5.04
CA GLY A 86 -4.81 -12.66 -3.62
C GLY A 86 -5.56 -11.60 -2.81
N LEU A 87 -4.89 -10.99 -1.84
CA LEU A 87 -5.41 -9.95 -0.94
C LEU A 87 -5.54 -8.57 -1.62
N VAL A 88 -6.04 -8.55 -2.85
CA VAL A 88 -6.41 -7.33 -3.57
C VAL A 88 -7.90 -7.09 -3.38
N GLY A 89 -8.28 -5.85 -3.10
CA GLY A 89 -9.66 -5.49 -2.81
C GLY A 89 -10.17 -4.29 -3.58
N GLU A 90 -11.49 -4.10 -3.51
CA GLU A 90 -12.21 -2.91 -3.95
C GLU A 90 -12.89 -2.24 -2.75
N ILE A 91 -12.95 -0.91 -2.75
CA ILE A 91 -13.52 -0.10 -1.65
C ILE A 91 -15.04 -0.28 -1.59
N THR A 92 -15.59 -0.34 -0.37
CA THR A 92 -17.02 -0.51 -0.07
C THR A 92 -17.56 0.57 0.85
#